data_AF-A0A7X9E3K0-F1
#
_entry.id   AF-A0A7X9E3K0-F1
#
_cell.length_a   1.000
_cell.length_b   1.000
_cell.length_c   1.000
_cell.angle_alpha   90.00
_cell.angle_beta   90.00
_cell.angle_gamma   90.00
#
_symmetry.space_group_name_H-M   'P 1'
#
loop_
_entity.id
_entity.type
_entity.pdbx_description
1 polymer ?
#
loop_
_entity_poly.entity_id
_entity_poly.type
_entity_poly.pdbx_seq_one_letter_code
_entity_poly.pdbx_strand_id
1 'polypeptide(L)'
;MKLPYMRGDIIAHNLNASIYKNSNGSKTLDDLMLDLFKRSKTESLIVSNGILSALIRFYAGDQALAEIMKCLNSGASLKSNPDALGPCFDLVIESFRKLWFIGELFEIPTYVLKPDINPNSKKCLEWFRVK
;
A
#
# COMPACT_ATOMS: atom_id res chain seq x y z
N MET A 1 10.34 12.29 -13.60
CA MET A 1 9.57 11.02 -13.74
C MET A 1 9.36 10.36 -12.36
N LYS A 2 8.74 11.05 -11.38
CA LYS A 2 8.53 10.53 -10.01
C LYS A 2 7.12 9.97 -9.77
N LEU A 3 6.14 10.45 -10.53
CA LEU A 3 4.73 10.14 -10.30
C LEU A 3 4.39 8.64 -10.38
N PRO A 4 4.92 7.85 -11.33
CA PRO A 4 4.67 6.40 -11.34
C PRO A 4 5.17 5.69 -10.07
N TYR A 5 6.35 6.08 -9.57
CA TYR A 5 6.91 5.51 -8.34
C TYR A 5 6.08 5.88 -7.11
N MET A 6 5.69 7.16 -6.98
CA MET A 6 4.83 7.60 -5.87
C MET A 6 3.47 6.90 -5.86
N ARG A 7 2.88 6.69 -7.05
CA ARG A 7 1.62 5.93 -7.17
C ARG A 7 1.82 4.46 -6.82
N GLY A 8 2.90 3.86 -7.30
CA GLY A 8 3.26 2.48 -6.99
C GLY A 8 3.45 2.25 -5.50
N ASP A 9 4.07 3.20 -4.80
CA ASP A 9 4.30 3.17 -3.36
C ASP A 9 3.00 3.13 -2.55
N ILE A 10 2.08 4.05 -2.83
CA ILE A 10 0.76 4.07 -2.18
C ILE A 10 -0.03 2.80 -2.50
N ILE A 11 0.01 2.31 -3.75
CA ILE A 11 -0.64 1.04 -4.11
C ILE A 11 -0.05 -0.13 -3.32
N ALA A 12 1.28 -0.20 -3.18
CA ALA A 12 1.95 -1.26 -2.45
C ALA A 12 1.56 -1.28 -0.97
N HIS A 13 1.58 -0.13 -0.30
CA HIS A 13 1.18 -0.02 1.10
C HIS A 13 -0.30 -0.36 1.32
N ASN A 14 -1.19 0.14 0.47
CA ASN A 14 -2.62 -0.20 0.53
C ASN A 14 -2.87 -1.69 0.29
N LEU A 15 -2.15 -2.28 -0.66
CA LEU A 15 -2.23 -3.70 -0.97
C LEU A 15 -1.74 -4.53 0.21
N ASN A 16 -0.62 -4.16 0.85
CA ASN A 16 -0.13 -4.85 2.05
C ASN A 16 -1.18 -4.87 3.16
N ALA A 17 -1.81 -3.73 3.46
CA ALA A 17 -2.87 -3.66 4.46
C ALA A 17 -4.08 -4.54 4.09
N SER A 18 -4.43 -4.59 2.81
CA SER A 18 -5.51 -5.45 2.31
C SER A 18 -5.19 -6.94 2.45
N ILE A 19 -3.95 -7.35 2.12
CA ILE A 19 -3.47 -8.72 2.29
C ILE A 19 -3.45 -9.10 3.77
N TYR A 20 -2.91 -8.23 4.62
CA TYR A 20 -2.84 -8.46 6.05
C TYR A 20 -4.24 -8.67 6.64
N LYS A 21 -5.19 -7.79 6.28
CA LYS A 21 -6.59 -7.92 6.71
C LYS A 21 -7.23 -9.21 6.19
N ASN A 22 -7.12 -9.49 4.89
CA ASN A 22 -7.75 -10.66 4.26
C ASN A 22 -7.21 -11.99 4.78
N SER A 23 -5.96 -12.02 5.24
CA SER A 23 -5.28 -13.21 5.76
C SER A 23 -5.28 -13.31 7.29
N ASN A 24 -6.02 -12.43 8.00
CA ASN A 24 -6.00 -12.31 9.46
C ASN A 24 -4.57 -12.17 10.03
N GLY A 25 -3.73 -11.39 9.33
CA GLY A 25 -2.35 -11.09 9.71
C GLY A 25 -1.32 -12.16 9.36
N SER A 26 -1.73 -13.27 8.74
CA SER A 26 -0.82 -14.38 8.43
C SER A 26 0.00 -14.18 7.15
N LYS A 27 -0.40 -13.25 6.26
CA LYS A 27 0.29 -12.92 5.02
C LYS A 27 0.54 -11.42 4.87
N THR A 28 1.57 -11.08 4.11
CA THR A 28 1.91 -9.69 3.73
C THR A 28 2.20 -9.59 2.23
N LEU A 29 2.41 -8.36 1.74
CA LEU A 29 2.86 -8.11 0.38
C LEU A 29 4.16 -8.86 0.06
N ASP A 30 5.06 -9.00 1.02
CA ASP A 30 6.31 -9.75 0.82
C ASP A 30 6.06 -11.21 0.43
N ASP A 31 5.02 -11.86 0.96
CA ASP A 31 4.68 -13.22 0.53
C ASP A 31 4.24 -13.27 -0.92
N LEU A 32 3.43 -12.30 -1.34
CA LEU A 32 3.00 -12.16 -2.73
C LEU A 32 4.21 -11.92 -3.63
N MET A 33 5.12 -11.02 -3.24
CA MET A 33 6.32 -10.72 -4.02
C MET A 33 7.28 -11.90 -4.11
N LEU A 34 7.43 -12.67 -3.03
CA LEU A 34 8.21 -13.91 -3.02
C LEU A 34 7.57 -14.99 -3.90
N ASP A 35 6.25 -15.12 -3.90
CA ASP A 35 5.53 -16.04 -4.78
C ASP A 35 5.71 -15.64 -6.26
N LEU A 36 5.51 -14.37 -6.58
CA LEU A 36 5.75 -13.81 -7.91
C LEU A 36 7.19 -14.06 -8.37
N PHE A 37 8.17 -13.82 -7.50
CA PHE A 37 9.58 -14.06 -7.80
C PHE A 37 9.87 -15.55 -8.05
N LYS A 38 9.37 -16.45 -7.18
CA LYS A 38 9.54 -17.90 -7.34
C LYS A 38 8.98 -18.37 -8.67
N ARG A 39 7.74 -18.01 -9.00
CA ARG A 39 7.11 -18.37 -10.28
C ARG A 39 7.89 -17.83 -11.48
N SER A 40 8.41 -16.61 -11.40
CA SER A 40 9.25 -16.05 -12.48
C SER A 40 10.52 -16.88 -12.73
N LYS A 41 11.06 -17.53 -11.70
CA LYS A 41 12.27 -18.36 -11.78
C LYS A 41 11.99 -19.80 -12.18
N THR A 42 10.91 -20.40 -11.68
CA THR A 42 10.64 -21.84 -11.85
C THR A 42 9.73 -22.16 -13.04
N GLU A 43 8.87 -21.22 -13.44
CA GLU A 43 7.83 -21.45 -14.46
C GLU A 43 8.06 -20.62 -15.73
N SER A 44 9.23 -19.97 -15.86
CA SER A 44 9.54 -19.01 -16.93
C SER A 44 8.44 -17.95 -17.11
N LEU A 45 7.78 -17.60 -16.00
CA LEU A 45 6.63 -16.73 -16.00
C LEU A 45 7.04 -15.27 -16.29
N ILE A 46 6.44 -14.69 -17.33
CA ILE A 46 6.57 -13.26 -17.65
C ILE A 46 5.55 -12.50 -16.81
N VAL A 47 6.03 -11.55 -15.99
CA VAL A 47 5.16 -10.69 -15.18
C VAL A 47 4.23 -9.90 -16.09
N SER A 48 2.92 -10.09 -15.93
CA SER A 48 1.89 -9.42 -16.69
C SER A 48 0.75 -8.96 -15.77
N ASN A 49 -0.09 -8.06 -16.27
CA ASN A 49 -1.27 -7.59 -15.54
C ASN A 49 -2.20 -8.74 -15.14
N GLY A 50 -2.32 -9.78 -15.97
CA GLY A 50 -3.16 -10.95 -15.67
C GLY A 50 -2.64 -11.75 -14.47
N ILE A 51 -1.33 -12.01 -14.44
CA ILE A 51 -0.69 -12.74 -13.34
C ILE A 51 -0.73 -11.92 -12.05
N LEU A 52 -0.42 -10.62 -12.13
CA LEU A 52 -0.48 -9.74 -10.98
C LEU A 52 -1.92 -9.64 -10.43
N SER A 53 -2.91 -9.54 -11.31
CA SER A 53 -4.33 -9.50 -10.91
C SER A 53 -4.76 -10.80 -10.22
N ALA A 54 -4.32 -11.96 -10.72
CA ALA A 54 -4.61 -13.25 -10.10
C ALA A 54 -4.00 -13.37 -8.70
N LEU A 55 -2.75 -12.93 -8.53
CA LEU A 55 -2.09 -12.91 -7.22
C LEU A 55 -2.74 -11.93 -6.25
N ILE A 56 -3.06 -10.71 -6.70
CA ILE A 56 -3.79 -9.73 -5.86
C ILE A 56 -5.12 -10.31 -5.41
N ARG A 57 -5.91 -10.93 -6.32
CA ARG A 57 -7.17 -11.59 -5.96
C ARG A 57 -6.95 -12.69 -4.92
N PHE A 58 -5.93 -13.53 -5.11
CA PHE A 58 -5.64 -14.63 -4.20
C PHE A 58 -5.25 -14.16 -2.79
N TYR A 59 -4.40 -13.13 -2.68
CA TYR A 59 -3.90 -12.65 -1.39
C TYR A 59 -4.82 -11.61 -0.71
N ALA A 60 -5.44 -10.72 -1.48
CA ALA A 60 -6.15 -9.54 -0.97
C ALA A 60 -7.67 -9.55 -1.25
N GLY A 61 -8.17 -10.50 -2.05
CA GLY A 61 -9.58 -10.61 -2.42
C GLY A 61 -9.99 -9.73 -3.61
N ASP A 62 -11.22 -9.95 -4.10
CA ASP A 62 -11.75 -9.27 -5.29
C ASP A 62 -11.94 -7.76 -5.09
N GLN A 63 -12.29 -7.32 -3.89
CA GLN A 63 -12.48 -5.90 -3.61
C GLN A 63 -11.18 -5.11 -3.79
N ALA A 64 -10.08 -5.59 -3.22
CA ALA A 64 -8.77 -4.95 -3.36
C ALA A 64 -8.32 -4.89 -4.82
N LEU A 65 -8.54 -5.96 -5.59
CA LEU A 65 -8.27 -5.96 -7.03
C LEU A 65 -9.11 -4.89 -7.75
N ALA A 66 -10.41 -4.83 -7.49
CA ALA A 66 -11.30 -3.86 -8.14
C ALA A 66 -10.88 -2.41 -7.86
N GLU A 67 -10.50 -2.09 -6.62
CA GLU A 67 -10.04 -0.76 -6.23
C GLU A 67 -8.71 -0.38 -6.93
N ILE A 68 -7.75 -1.31 -6.99
CA ILE A 68 -6.47 -1.10 -7.68
C ILE A 68 -6.71 -0.90 -9.19
N MET A 69 -7.51 -1.77 -9.82
CA MET A 69 -7.79 -1.67 -11.26
C MET A 69 -8.56 -0.40 -11.60
N LYS A 70 -9.44 0.09 -10.72
CA LYS A 70 -10.10 1.39 -10.90
C LYS A 70 -9.08 2.52 -10.97
N CYS A 71 -8.11 2.56 -10.06
CA CYS A 71 -7.04 3.57 -10.08
C CYS A 71 -6.17 3.47 -11.35
N LEU A 72 -5.80 2.25 -11.75
CA LEU A 72 -4.92 2.02 -12.89
C LEU A 72 -5.60 2.32 -14.24
N ASN A 73 -6.86 1.90 -14.41
CA ASN A 73 -7.55 1.97 -15.70
C ASN A 73 -8.34 3.26 -15.90
N SER A 74 -8.96 3.80 -14.85
CA SER A 74 -9.89 4.93 -14.99
C SER A 74 -9.29 6.27 -14.56
N GLY A 75 -8.03 6.29 -14.11
CA GLY A 75 -7.40 7.47 -13.53
C GLY A 75 -8.08 7.96 -12.24
N ALA A 76 -8.87 7.10 -11.58
CA ALA A 76 -9.49 7.45 -10.31
C ALA A 76 -8.42 7.82 -9.28
N SER A 77 -8.75 8.79 -8.41
CA SER A 77 -7.83 9.22 -7.36
C SER A 77 -7.50 8.06 -6.43
N LEU A 78 -6.20 7.88 -6.19
CA LEU A 78 -5.68 6.89 -5.27
C LEU A 78 -5.85 7.43 -3.85
N LYS A 79 -6.57 6.69 -3.00
CA LYS A 79 -6.76 7.06 -1.60
C LYS A 79 -5.74 6.32 -0.73
N SER A 80 -5.08 7.03 0.17
CA SER A 80 -4.24 6.42 1.21
C SER A 80 -5.11 5.64 2.19
N ASN A 81 -4.76 4.38 2.46
CA ASN A 81 -5.46 3.56 3.46
C ASN A 81 -4.96 3.94 4.87
N PRO A 82 -5.82 4.23 5.86
CA PRO A 82 -5.38 4.56 7.22
C PRO A 82 -4.42 3.54 7.84
N ASP A 83 -4.56 2.26 7.50
CA ASP A 83 -3.78 1.16 8.06
C ASP A 83 -2.55 0.78 7.19
N ALA A 84 -2.23 1.55 6.14
CA ALA A 84 -1.23 1.17 5.13
C ALA A 84 0.19 1.00 5.70
N LEU A 85 0.54 1.77 6.73
CA LEU A 85 1.83 1.71 7.44
C LEU A 85 1.76 0.93 8.76
N GLY A 86 0.70 0.14 8.96
CA GLY A 86 0.56 -0.74 10.10
C GLY A 86 0.18 -0.01 11.39
N PRO A 87 0.29 -0.68 12.54
CA PRO A 87 -0.34 -0.23 13.78
C PRO A 87 0.34 0.98 14.42
N CYS A 88 1.52 1.38 13.93
CA CYS A 88 2.38 2.37 14.57
C CYS A 88 2.23 3.79 14.04
N PHE A 89 1.56 3.94 12.90
CA PHE A 89 1.31 5.24 12.28
C PHE A 89 -0.19 5.51 12.27
N ASP A 90 -0.55 6.78 12.36
CA ASP A 90 -1.89 7.27 12.06
C ASP A 90 -1.86 8.06 10.76
N LEU A 91 -2.91 7.91 9.97
CA LEU A 91 -3.14 8.79 8.82
C LEU A 91 -3.84 10.07 9.29
N VAL A 92 -3.20 11.20 9.09
CA VAL A 92 -3.75 12.54 9.34
C VAL A 92 -3.88 13.30 8.03
N ILE A 93 -4.81 14.25 8.00
CA ILE A 93 -4.98 15.14 6.86
C ILE A 93 -4.36 16.49 7.21
N GLU A 94 -3.24 16.80 6.56
CA GLU A 94 -2.59 18.10 6.69
C GLU A 94 -3.14 19.06 5.64
N SER A 95 -3.52 20.25 6.09
CA SER A 95 -4.03 21.31 5.22
C SER A 95 -2.88 22.24 4.81
N PHE A 96 -2.55 22.26 3.52
CA PHE A 96 -1.52 23.14 2.97
C PHE A 96 -2.13 24.22 2.09
N ARG A 97 -1.67 25.47 2.22
CA ARG A 97 -2.03 26.56 1.31
C ARG A 97 -0.82 26.95 0.48
N LYS A 98 -0.97 26.92 -0.85
CA LYS A 98 0.10 27.34 -1.78
C LYS A 98 0.50 28.81 -1.58
N LEU A 99 -0.45 29.65 -1.16
CA LEU A 99 -0.26 31.05 -0.76
C LEU A 99 -1.11 31.28 0.50
N TRP A 100 -0.49 31.76 1.58
CA TRP A 100 -1.14 31.86 2.90
C TRP A 100 -2.46 32.66 2.88
N PHE A 101 -2.55 33.70 2.03
CA PHE A 101 -3.71 34.62 1.99
C PHE A 101 -4.76 34.33 0.90
N ILE A 102 -4.38 33.70 -0.22
CA ILE A 102 -5.22 33.60 -1.44
C ILE A 102 -5.05 32.28 -2.21
N GLY A 103 -4.33 31.31 -1.65
CA GLY A 103 -4.07 30.04 -2.31
C GLY A 103 -5.16 29.00 -2.09
N GLU A 104 -5.30 28.09 -3.05
CA GLU A 104 -6.07 26.85 -2.89
C GLU A 104 -5.58 26.07 -1.65
N LEU A 105 -6.55 25.54 -0.91
CA LEU A 105 -6.32 24.65 0.21
C LEU A 105 -6.20 23.23 -0.33
N PHE A 106 -5.07 22.59 -0.06
CA PHE A 106 -4.80 21.20 -0.41
C PHE A 106 -4.83 20.36 0.85
N GLU A 107 -5.60 19.28 0.81
CA GLU A 107 -5.59 18.24 1.83
C GLU A 107 -4.59 17.17 1.44
N ILE A 108 -3.55 17.01 2.25
CA ILE A 108 -2.46 16.06 2.02
C ILE A 108 -2.57 14.96 3.08
N PRO A 109 -2.87 13.71 2.68
CA PRO A 109 -2.83 12.58 3.60
C PRO A 109 -1.37 12.29 3.98
N THR A 110 -1.04 12.45 5.26
CA THR A 110 0.29 12.25 5.84
C THR A 110 0.22 11.18 6.91
N TYR A 111 1.18 10.26 6.94
CA TYR A 111 1.30 9.30 8.03
C TYR A 111 2.23 9.84 9.11
N VAL A 112 1.75 9.88 10.35
CA VAL A 112 2.50 10.34 11.52
C VAL A 112 2.67 9.20 12.51
N LEU A 113 3.85 9.13 13.14
CA LEU A 113 4.10 8.16 14.20
C LEU A 113 3.20 8.45 15.39
N LYS A 114 2.58 7.42 15.96
CA LYS A 114 1.76 7.56 17.17
C LYS A 114 2.63 8.06 18.34
N PRO A 115 2.16 9.07 19.12
CA PRO A 115 2.98 9.75 20.12
C PRO A 115 3.56 8.84 21.20
N ASP A 116 2.85 7.76 21.56
CA ASP A 116 3.25 6.83 22.61
C ASP A 116 3.92 5.54 22.08
N ILE A 117 4.27 5.49 20.80
CA ILE A 117 4.84 4.29 20.18
C ILE A 117 6.33 4.46 19.89
N ASN A 118 7.13 3.52 20.39
CA ASN A 118 8.51 3.36 19.95
C ASN A 118 8.52 2.74 18.54
N PRO A 119 9.07 3.42 17.51
CA PRO A 119 9.09 2.91 16.14
C PRO A 119 9.94 1.64 16.00
N ASN A 120 10.87 1.42 16.92
CA ASN A 120 11.69 0.21 17.00
C ASN A 120 11.04 -0.89 17.84
N SER A 121 9.79 -0.71 18.28
CA SER A 121 9.07 -1.78 18.97
C SER A 121 8.84 -2.95 18.02
N LYS A 122 8.88 -4.16 18.57
CA LYS A 122 8.68 -5.41 17.82
C LYS A 122 7.42 -5.36 16.94
N LYS A 123 6.32 -4.80 17.48
CA LYS A 123 5.04 -4.67 16.80
C LYS A 123 5.12 -3.82 15.51
N CYS A 124 5.94 -2.76 15.51
CA CYS A 124 6.14 -1.93 14.31
C CYS A 124 7.01 -2.65 13.27
N LEU A 125 8.08 -3.30 13.72
CA LEU A 125 9.03 -3.99 12.86
C LEU A 125 8.43 -5.24 12.21
N GLU A 126 7.59 -5.97 12.93
CA GLU A 126 6.88 -7.15 12.41
C GLU A 126 6.02 -6.83 11.19
N TRP A 127 5.43 -5.63 11.11
CA TRP A 127 4.67 -5.18 9.93
C TRP A 127 5.52 -5.16 8.66
N PHE A 128 6.79 -4.75 8.79
CA PHE A 128 7.76 -4.67 7.71
C PHE A 128 8.66 -5.90 7.62
N ARG A 129 8.35 -6.97 8.37
CA ARG A 129 9.15 -8.20 8.47
C ARG A 129 10.63 -7.98 8.81
N VAL A 130 10.92 -6.88 9.51
CA VAL A 130 12.27 -6.60 10.02
C VAL A 130 12.47 -7.46 11.27
N LYS A 131 13.54 -8.25 11.27
CA LYS A 131 13.94 -9.10 12.41
C LYS A 131 14.73 -8.32 13.44
#